data_AF-A0A3B0PMB5-F1
#
_entry.id   AF-A0A3B0PMB5-F1
#
_cell.length_a   1.000
_cell.length_b   1.000
_cell.length_c   1.000
_cell.angle_alpha   90.00
_cell.angle_beta   90.00
_cell.angle_gamma   90.00
#
_symmetry.space_group_name_H-M   'P 1'
#
loop_
_entity.id
_entity.type
_entity.pdbx_description
1 polymer ?
#
loop_
_entity_poly.entity_id
_entity_poly.type
_entity_poly.pdbx_seq_one_letter_code
_entity_poly.pdbx_strand_id
1 'polypeptide(L)'
;MVDHMFDGEEPQYGVNPEQVFRLRKALDQAGAKNYKIVVSSGFDEEKIKLFEELNVPVDYYGVGQSIFKLKNSFSADATILNGQKQAKEGRGYRNNPNLITYKK
;
A
#
# COMPACT_ATOMS: atom_id res chain seq x y z
N MET A 1 -4.52 2.40 -9.66
CA MET A 1 -5.81 1.81 -9.27
C MET A 1 -6.45 2.81 -8.32
N VAL A 2 -7.69 3.18 -8.60
CA VAL A 2 -8.48 3.98 -7.66
C VAL A 2 -8.70 3.11 -6.43
N ASP A 3 -8.62 3.69 -5.24
CA ASP A 3 -8.94 2.95 -4.03
C ASP A 3 -10.45 2.83 -3.86
N HIS A 4 -10.93 1.61 -3.58
CA HIS A 4 -12.37 1.33 -3.43
C HIS A 4 -13.05 2.12 -2.30
N MET A 5 -12.29 2.70 -1.37
CA MET A 5 -12.84 3.64 -0.38
C MET A 5 -13.56 4.84 -1.02
N PHE A 6 -13.23 5.18 -2.27
CA PHE A 6 -13.78 6.33 -3.00
C PHE A 6 -14.67 5.91 -4.17
N ASP A 7 -15.17 4.67 -4.19
CA ASP A 7 -16.12 4.23 -5.22
C ASP A 7 -17.37 5.13 -5.20
N GLY A 8 -17.64 5.82 -6.32
CA GLY A 8 -18.74 6.78 -6.43
C GLY A 8 -18.41 8.22 -5.99
N GLU A 9 -17.17 8.49 -5.60
CA GLU A 9 -16.64 9.83 -5.27
C GLU A 9 -15.53 10.24 -6.26
N GLU A 10 -14.95 11.42 -6.05
CA GLU A 10 -13.77 11.85 -6.80
C GLU A 10 -12.60 10.87 -6.58
N PRO A 11 -12.02 10.28 -7.65
CA PRO A 11 -11.02 9.24 -7.52
C PRO A 11 -9.76 9.70 -6.78
N GLN A 12 -9.38 8.96 -5.75
CA GLN A 12 -8.09 9.12 -5.08
C GLN A 12 -7.16 7.93 -5.38
N TYR A 13 -5.86 8.19 -5.41
CA TYR A 13 -4.85 7.23 -5.80
C TYR A 13 -3.75 7.07 -4.74
N GLY A 14 -3.38 5.82 -4.48
CA GLY A 14 -2.39 5.50 -3.47
C GLY A 14 -2.79 5.99 -2.08
N VAL A 15 -1.87 5.87 -1.12
CA VAL A 15 -2.12 6.33 0.25
C VAL A 15 -2.24 7.84 0.27
N ASN A 16 -3.37 8.36 0.74
CA ASN A 16 -3.66 9.80 0.80
C ASN A 16 -4.23 10.22 2.19
N PRO A 17 -4.19 11.53 2.53
CA PRO A 17 -4.66 12.03 3.83
C PRO A 17 -6.10 11.64 4.17
N GLU A 18 -7.03 11.77 3.21
CA GLU A 18 -8.46 11.50 3.44
C GLU A 18 -8.71 10.05 3.83
N GLN A 19 -7.99 9.10 3.22
CA GLN A 19 -8.07 7.69 3.64
C GLN A 19 -7.71 7.49 5.10
N VAL A 20 -6.65 8.15 5.56
CA VAL A 20 -6.15 7.97 6.92
C VAL A 20 -7.08 8.63 7.93
N PHE A 21 -7.65 9.80 7.61
CA PHE A 21 -8.68 10.42 8.43
C PHE A 21 -9.94 9.54 8.55
N ARG A 22 -10.43 9.00 7.43
CA ARG A 22 -11.58 8.07 7.42
C ARG A 22 -11.29 6.80 8.23
N LEU A 23 -10.10 6.22 8.08
CA LEU A 23 -9.66 5.06 8.87
C LEU A 23 -9.63 5.37 10.36
N ARG A 24 -8.99 6.47 10.77
CA ARG A 24 -8.92 6.88 12.18
C ARG A 24 -10.31 7.07 12.76
N LYS A 25 -11.20 7.77 12.05
CA LYS A 25 -12.60 7.96 12.44
C LYS A 25 -13.33 6.62 12.62
N ALA A 26 -13.18 5.69 11.69
CA ALA A 26 -13.81 4.37 11.77
C ALA A 26 -13.28 3.55 12.97
N LEU A 27 -11.97 3.58 13.20
CA LEU A 27 -11.36 2.93 14.37
C LEU A 27 -11.86 3.55 15.68
N ASP A 28 -11.98 4.88 15.74
CA ASP A 28 -12.49 5.57 16.93
C ASP A 28 -13.96 5.22 17.22
N GLN A 29 -14.79 5.14 16.19
CA GLN A 29 -16.19 4.71 16.29
C GLN A 29 -16.30 3.25 16.77
N ALA A 30 -15.35 2.39 16.40
CA ALA A 30 -15.26 1.02 16.89
C ALA A 30 -14.63 0.89 18.29
N GLY A 31 -14.22 1.99 18.93
CA GLY A 31 -13.54 1.98 20.23
C GLY A 31 -12.05 1.61 20.18
N ALA A 32 -11.48 1.43 18.99
CA ALA A 32 -10.10 1.02 18.73
C ALA A 32 -9.11 2.21 18.82
N LYS A 33 -9.18 3.00 19.90
CA LYS A 33 -8.44 4.28 20.04
C LYS A 33 -6.92 4.14 20.16
N ASN A 34 -6.43 3.01 20.66
CA ASN A 34 -5.00 2.80 20.92
C ASN A 34 -4.23 2.21 19.73
N TYR A 35 -4.92 1.92 18.61
CA TYR A 35 -4.29 1.32 17.45
C TYR A 35 -3.48 2.34 16.66
N LYS A 36 -2.26 1.94 16.32
CA LYS A 36 -1.31 2.72 15.54
C LYS A 36 -1.58 2.60 14.05
N ILE A 37 -1.39 3.68 13.32
CA ILE A 37 -1.54 3.73 11.86
C ILE A 37 -0.15 3.82 11.23
N VAL A 38 0.20 2.81 10.44
CA VAL A 38 1.43 2.75 9.67
C VAL A 38 1.08 2.91 8.19
N VAL A 39 1.72 3.85 7.52
CA VAL A 39 1.54 4.06 6.08
C VAL A 39 2.81 3.73 5.32
N SER A 40 2.68 3.23 4.11
CA SER A 40 3.83 2.97 3.22
C SER A 40 3.39 3.11 1.75
N SER A 41 4.33 2.88 0.83
CA SER A 41 4.14 2.97 -0.63
C SER A 41 4.12 4.40 -1.19
N GLY A 42 5.20 4.75 -1.89
CA GLY A 42 5.33 6.02 -2.60
C GLY A 42 5.47 7.25 -1.69
N PHE A 43 5.99 7.07 -0.46
CA PHE A 43 6.35 8.19 0.40
C PHE A 43 7.76 8.70 0.09
N ASP A 44 7.88 10.02 0.03
CA ASP A 44 9.09 10.83 -0.10
C ASP A 44 8.98 12.04 0.84
N GLU A 45 9.96 12.95 0.79
CA GLU A 45 10.00 14.14 1.63
C GLU A 45 8.75 15.02 1.46
N GLU A 46 8.35 15.31 0.22
CA GLU A 46 7.22 16.20 -0.08
C GLU A 46 5.91 15.62 0.44
N LYS A 47 5.69 14.31 0.23
CA LYS A 47 4.48 13.65 0.70
C LYS A 47 4.42 13.55 2.22
N ILE A 48 5.55 13.28 2.89
CA ILE A 48 5.60 13.27 4.36
C ILE A 48 5.29 14.66 4.89
N LYS A 49 5.92 15.71 4.31
CA LYS A 49 5.66 17.10 4.70
C LYS A 49 4.18 17.46 4.60
N LEU A 50 3.52 17.09 3.51
CA LEU A 50 2.07 17.29 3.36
C LEU A 50 1.26 16.60 4.47
N PHE A 51 1.61 15.36 4.83
CA PHE A 51 0.91 14.62 5.89
C PHE A 51 1.10 15.28 7.27
N GLU A 52 2.32 15.74 7.57
CA GLU A 52 2.63 16.44 8.82
C GLU A 52 1.91 17.80 8.89
N GLU A 53 1.93 18.59 7.81
CA GLU A 53 1.26 19.90 7.73
C GLU A 53 -0.26 19.78 7.94
N LEU A 54 -0.85 18.70 7.43
CA LEU A 54 -2.27 18.41 7.59
C LEU A 54 -2.61 17.71 8.92
N ASN A 55 -1.62 17.41 9.77
CA ASN A 55 -1.79 16.65 11.01
C ASN A 55 -2.53 15.31 10.78
N VAL A 56 -2.18 14.60 9.71
CA VAL A 56 -2.77 13.30 9.40
C VAL A 56 -2.41 12.31 10.51
N PRO A 57 -3.36 11.51 11.05
CA PRO A 57 -3.12 10.63 12.19
C PRO A 57 -2.32 9.38 11.77
N VAL A 58 -1.04 9.57 11.46
CA VAL A 58 -0.06 8.53 11.14
C VAL A 58 0.95 8.44 12.28
N ASP A 59 1.30 7.23 12.69
CA ASP A 59 2.32 6.98 13.69
C ASP A 59 3.69 6.65 13.07
N TYR A 60 3.71 6.02 11.90
CA TYR A 60 4.95 5.62 11.23
C TYR A 60 4.84 5.67 9.70
N TYR A 61 5.91 6.15 9.06
CA TYR A 61 6.08 6.15 7.60
C TYR A 61 7.06 5.07 7.15
N GLY A 62 6.60 4.14 6.32
CA GLY A 62 7.43 3.19 5.58
C GLY A 62 7.95 3.83 4.29
N VAL A 63 9.24 4.16 4.28
CA VAL A 63 9.91 4.84 3.16
C VAL A 63 10.91 3.88 2.49
N GLY A 64 10.79 3.73 1.17
CA GLY A 64 11.57 2.75 0.41
C GLY A 64 12.29 3.37 -0.78
N GLN A 65 11.65 3.35 -1.94
CA GLN A 65 12.29 3.69 -3.22
C GLN A 65 12.92 5.11 -3.25
N SER A 66 12.34 6.07 -2.55
CA SER A 66 12.86 7.44 -2.42
C SER A 66 14.23 7.51 -1.73
N ILE A 67 14.54 6.56 -0.83
CA ILE A 67 15.86 6.43 -0.20
C ILE A 67 16.85 5.70 -1.12
N PHE A 68 16.43 4.55 -1.67
CA PHE A 68 17.37 3.59 -2.26
C PHE A 68 17.68 3.75 -3.77
N LYS A 69 17.06 4.71 -4.48
CA LYS A 69 17.27 4.96 -5.94
C LYS A 69 17.44 3.69 -6.79
N LEU A 70 16.69 2.63 -6.48
CA LEU A 70 16.79 1.34 -7.16
C LEU A 70 16.37 1.51 -8.62
N LYS A 71 17.26 1.16 -9.55
CA LYS A 71 17.00 1.24 -11.00
C LYS A 71 16.33 0.00 -11.58
N ASN A 72 16.39 -1.13 -10.86
CA ASN A 72 15.81 -2.40 -11.27
C ASN A 72 14.75 -2.82 -10.26
N SER A 73 13.48 -2.58 -10.57
CA SER A 73 12.36 -3.00 -9.75
C SER A 73 11.70 -4.24 -10.33
N PHE A 74 11.46 -5.23 -9.49
CA PHE A 74 10.59 -6.36 -9.79
C PHE A 74 9.57 -6.48 -8.66
N SER A 75 8.37 -6.92 -9.02
CA SER A 75 7.33 -7.28 -8.07
C SER A 75 7.12 -8.78 -8.12
N ALA A 76 7.06 -9.41 -6.96
CA ALA A 76 6.65 -10.80 -6.81
C ALA A 76 5.33 -10.82 -6.05
N ASP A 77 4.32 -11.48 -6.61
CA ASP A 77 2.99 -11.57 -6.03
C ASP A 77 2.65 -13.06 -5.86
N ALA A 78 2.06 -13.44 -4.72
CA ALA A 78 1.45 -14.76 -4.59
C ALA A 78 0.22 -14.81 -5.51
N THR A 79 0.25 -15.72 -6.49
CA THR A 79 -0.76 -15.82 -7.56
C THR A 79 -1.37 -17.21 -7.70
N ILE A 80 -0.82 -18.20 -6.99
CA ILE A 80 -1.36 -19.55 -6.83
C ILE A 80 -1.28 -19.87 -5.34
N LEU A 81 -2.42 -20.17 -4.73
CA LEU A 81 -2.53 -20.60 -3.34
C LEU A 81 -3.23 -21.96 -3.32
N ASN A 82 -2.62 -22.95 -2.68
CA ASN A 82 -3.17 -24.32 -2.61
C ASN A 82 -3.57 -24.91 -3.98
N GLY A 83 -2.77 -24.65 -5.03
CA GLY A 83 -3.03 -25.12 -6.39
C GLY A 83 -4.11 -24.33 -7.17
N GLN A 84 -4.77 -23.36 -6.54
CA GLN A 84 -5.79 -22.54 -7.18
C GLN A 84 -5.25 -21.16 -7.54
N LYS A 85 -5.63 -20.62 -8.70
CA LYS A 85 -5.26 -19.27 -9.12
C LYS A 85 -5.98 -18.25 -8.23
N GLN A 86 -5.21 -17.54 -7.41
CA GLN A 86 -5.70 -16.52 -6.48
C GLN A 86 -4.66 -15.42 -6.38
N ALA A 87 -5.06 -14.17 -6.63
CA ALA A 87 -4.17 -13.01 -6.61
C ALA A 87 -4.94 -11.77 -6.15
N LYS A 88 -4.20 -10.76 -5.66
CA LYS A 88 -4.77 -9.43 -5.43
C LYS A 88 -5.21 -8.80 -6.75
N GLU A 89 -6.11 -7.83 -6.65
CA GLU A 89 -6.62 -7.12 -7.81
C GLU A 89 -5.50 -6.54 -8.69
N GLY A 90 -5.72 -6.59 -10.01
CA GLY A 90 -4.74 -6.17 -11.01
C GLY A 90 -3.55 -7.12 -11.19
N ARG A 91 -3.49 -8.25 -10.46
CA ARG A 91 -2.44 -9.28 -10.57
C ARG A 91 -3.02 -10.62 -10.99
N GLY A 92 -2.16 -11.50 -11.48
CA GLY A 92 -2.53 -12.84 -11.90
C GLY A 92 -1.30 -13.69 -12.21
N TYR A 93 -1.48 -15.02 -12.21
CA TYR A 93 -0.38 -15.94 -12.50
C TYR A 93 0.13 -15.73 -13.94
N ARG A 94 1.42 -15.45 -14.07
CA ARG A 94 2.13 -15.30 -15.35
C ARG A 94 3.18 -16.40 -15.44
N ASN A 95 2.94 -17.37 -16.33
CA ASN A 95 3.95 -18.40 -16.59
C ASN A 95 5.19 -17.73 -17.19
N ASN A 96 6.37 -18.05 -16.66
CA ASN A 96 7.64 -17.60 -17.20
C ASN A 96 8.52 -18.83 -17.45
N PRO A 97 8.72 -19.23 -18.72
CA PRO A 97 9.47 -20.44 -19.07
C PRO A 97 10.97 -20.34 -18.72
N ASN A 98 11.48 -19.14 -18.45
CA ASN A 98 12.89 -18.92 -18.08
C ASN A 98 13.15 -19.06 -16.57
N LEU A 99 12.11 -19.26 -15.74
CA LEU A 99 12.31 -19.45 -14.31
C LEU A 99 12.97 -20.80 -14.03
N ILE A 100 14.08 -20.76 -13.30
CA ILE A 100 14.76 -21.94 -12.80
C ILE A 100 14.50 -22.11 -11.31
N THR A 101 14.38 -23.35 -10.84
CA THR A 101 14.34 -23.63 -9.41
C THR A 101 15.72 -23.34 -8.84
N TYR A 102 15.83 -22.33 -7.98
CA TYR A 102 17.06 -22.06 -7.25
C TYR A 102 17.29 -23.18 -6.22
N LYS A 103 18.37 -23.96 -6.42
CA LYS A 103 18.87 -24.94 -5.46
C LYS A 103 20.09 -24.33 -4.78
N LYS A 104 20.03 -24.20 -3.46
CA LYS A 104 21.14 -23.71 -2.64
C LYS A 104 22.19 -24.80 -2.45
#